data_AF-A0A9D1XEJ4-F1
#
_entry.id   AF-A0A9D1XEJ4-F1
#
_cell.length_a   1.000
_cell.length_b   1.000
_cell.length_c   1.000
_cell.angle_alpha   90.00
_cell.angle_beta   90.00
_cell.angle_gamma   90.00
#
_symmetry.space_group_name_H-M   'P 1'
#
loop_
_entity.id
_entity.type
_entity.pdbx_description
1 polymer ?
#
loop_
_entity_poly.entity_id
_entity_poly.type
_entity_poly.pdbx_seq_one_letter_code
_entity_poly.pdbx_strand_id
1 'polypeptide(L)' 'MTDHLCKVCGKNLMSDEIALHRKLFGRASTEFMCLDCQAAYLRVDRSRLEKTIERYHKSGTCVLFAKW' A
#
# COMPACT_ATOMS: atom_id res chain seq x y z
N MET A 1 -6.99 -6.84 -15.50
CA MET A 1 -7.27 -6.71 -14.06
C MET A 1 -6.45 -7.78 -13.39
N THR A 2 -5.44 -7.39 -12.62
CA THR A 2 -4.66 -8.34 -11.84
C THR A 2 -5.19 -8.24 -10.41
N ASP A 3 -6.08 -9.15 -10.04
CA ASP A 3 -6.62 -9.25 -8.68
C ASP A 3 -5.49 -9.70 -7.74
N HIS A 4 -4.77 -8.74 -7.18
CA HIS A 4 -3.80 -9.01 -6.13
C HIS A 4 -4.55 -9.15 -4.81
N LEU A 5 -4.39 -10.27 -4.11
CA LEU A 5 -5.03 -10.50 -2.82
C LEU A 5 -4.06 -10.25 -1.66
N CYS A 6 -4.59 -9.79 -0.54
CA CYS A 6 -3.85 -9.65 0.70
C CYS A 6 -3.41 -11.03 1.20
N LYS A 7 -2.11 -11.22 1.45
CA LYS A 7 -1.56 -12.48 2.00
C LYS A 7 -2.08 -12.85 3.39
N VAL A 8 -2.64 -11.89 4.14
CA VAL A 8 -3.10 -12.09 5.51
C VAL A 8 -4.60 -12.35 5.58
N CYS A 9 -5.40 -11.51 4.92
CA CYS A 9 -6.87 -11.56 5.04
C CYS A 9 -7.59 -11.98 3.74
N GLY A 10 -6.88 -12.16 2.64
CA GLY A 10 -7.45 -12.54 1.35
C GLY A 10 -8.28 -11.45 0.66
N LYS A 11 -8.31 -10.22 1.20
CA LYS A 11 -9.03 -9.09 0.59
C LYS A 11 -8.38 -8.66 -0.72
N ASN A 12 -9.19 -8.23 -1.69
CA ASN A 12 -8.67 -7.67 -2.93
C ASN A 12 -7.92 -6.35 -2.68
N LEU A 13 -6.74 -6.23 -3.29
CA LEU A 13 -5.84 -5.10 -3.11
C LEU A 13 -5.96 -4.11 -4.25
N MET A 14 -5.97 -2.84 -3.87
CA MET A 14 -5.83 -1.74 -4.82
C MET A 14 -4.36 -1.48 -5.13
N SER A 15 -4.09 -0.88 -6.30
CA SER A 15 -2.74 -0.49 -6.73
C SER A 15 -1.99 0.33 -5.67
N ASP A 16 -2.68 1.22 -4.96
CA ASP A 16 -2.12 2.06 -3.91
C ASP A 16 -1.65 1.23 -2.69
N GLU A 17 -2.37 0.17 -2.33
CA GLU A 17 -2.00 -0.70 -1.21
C GLU A 17 -0.72 -1.48 -1.53
N ILE A 18 -0.60 -1.94 -2.78
CA ILE A 18 0.58 -2.63 -3.31
C ILE A 18 1.78 -1.67 -3.38
N ALA A 19 1.57 -0.46 -3.90
CA ALA A 19 2.58 0.58 -3.97
C ALA A 19 3.10 0.96 -2.59
N LEU A 20 2.20 1.15 -1.63
CA LEU A 20 2.56 1.44 -0.25
C LEU A 20 3.31 0.27 0.39
N HIS A 21 2.85 -0.97 0.20
CA HIS A 21 3.53 -2.15 0.72
C HIS A 21 4.96 -2.24 0.18
N ARG A 22 5.15 -2.06 -1.13
CA ARG A 22 6.48 -2.03 -1.77
C ARG A 22 7.35 -0.90 -1.24
N LYS A 23 6.75 0.23 -0.86
CA LYS A 23 7.46 1.38 -0.30
C LYS A 23 7.92 1.15 1.15
N LEU A 24 7.07 0.52 1.97
CA LEU A 24 7.32 0.31 3.40
C LEU A 24 8.11 -0.95 3.71
N PHE A 25 7.79 -2.07 3.05
CA PHE A 25 8.36 -3.39 3.35
C PHE A 25 9.47 -3.79 2.36
N GLY A 26 9.46 -3.21 1.15
CA GLY A 26 10.52 -3.42 0.16
C GLY A 26 9.97 -3.70 -1.23
N ARG A 27 10.65 -3.16 -2.25
CA ARG A 27 10.18 -3.19 -3.66
C ARG A 27 10.19 -4.58 -4.27
N ALA A 28 11.00 -5.49 -3.75
CA ALA A 28 11.11 -6.88 -4.21
C ALA A 28 10.05 -7.82 -3.62
N SER A 29 9.12 -7.30 -2.81
CA SER A 29 8.04 -8.12 -2.23
C SER A 29 7.17 -8.73 -3.34
N THR A 30 7.01 -10.05 -3.30
CA THR A 30 6.14 -10.84 -4.20
C THR A 30 4.72 -10.98 -3.64
N GLU A 31 4.56 -10.79 -2.34
CA GLU A 31 3.29 -10.80 -1.64
C GLU A 31 3.01 -9.41 -1.05
N PHE A 32 1.73 -9.06 -0.93
CA PHE A 32 1.29 -7.73 -0.49
C PHE A 32 0.23 -7.85 0.61
N MET A 33 0.14 -6.80 1.42
CA MET A 33 -0.86 -6.67 2.49
C MET A 33 -1.79 -5.50 2.20
N CYS A 34 -3.05 -5.61 2.61
CA CYS A 34 -3.98 -4.48 2.56
C CYS A 34 -3.61 -3.43 3.61
N LEU A 35 -4.16 -2.22 3.49
CA LEU A 35 -3.91 -1.14 4.42
C LEU A 35 -4.20 -1.52 5.87
N ASP A 36 -5.27 -2.27 6.13
CA ASP A 36 -5.63 -2.72 7.48
C ASP A 36 -4.57 -3.65 8.07
N CYS A 37 -4.10 -4.61 7.28
CA CYS A 37 -3.05 -5.55 7.70
C CYS A 37 -1.70 -4.85 7.88
N GLN A 38 -1.37 -3.89 7.01
CA GLN A 38 -0.18 -3.04 7.17
C GLN A 38 -0.26 -2.20 8.45
N ALA A 39 -1.42 -1.60 8.74
CA ALA A 39 -1.68 -0.81 9.93
C ALA A 39 -1.54 -1.65 11.20
N ALA A 40 -2.14 -2.84 11.22
CA ALA A 40 -2.02 -3.79 12.31
C ALA A 40 -0.57 -4.25 12.53
N TYR A 41 0.16 -4.56 11.46
CA TYR A 41 1.57 -4.98 11.54
C TYR A 41 2.47 -3.87 12.10
N LEU A 42 2.30 -2.64 11.61
CA LEU A 42 3.07 -1.47 12.04
C LEU A 42 2.58 -0.87 13.36
N ARG A 43 1.46 -1.38 13.91
CA ARG A 43 0.75 -0.82 15.07
C ARG A 43 0.47 0.68 14.93
N VAL A 44 0.08 1.08 13.72
CA VAL A 44 -0.34 2.46 13.40
C VAL A 44 -1.80 2.47 13.01
N ASP A 45 -2.42 3.65 13.08
CA ASP A 45 -3.77 3.83 12.59
C ASP A 45 -3.81 3.79 11.05
N ARG A 46 -4.90 3.22 10.50
CA ARG A 46 -5.15 3.17 9.05
C ARG A 46 -5.09 4.56 8.41
N SER A 47 -5.64 5.58 9.07
CA SER A 47 -5.66 6.95 8.55
C SER A 47 -4.25 7.53 8.35
N ARG A 48 -3.25 7.04 9.11
CA ARG A 48 -1.87 7.46 8.94
C ARG A 48 -1.30 6.95 7.62
N LEU A 49 -1.61 5.71 7.25
CA LEU A 49 -1.20 5.13 5.98
C LEU A 49 -1.92 5.81 4.80
N GLU A 50 -3.20 6.12 4.95
CA GLU A 50 -3.98 6.86 3.94
C GLU A 50 -3.40 8.27 3.70
N LYS A 51 -3.07 9.01 4.76
CA LYS A 51 -2.37 10.30 4.65
C LYS A 51 -1.01 10.18 3.99
N THR A 52 -0.30 9.07 4.22
CA THR A 52 0.97 8.79 3.55
C THR A 52 0.80 8.57 2.05
N ILE A 53 -0.22 7.80 1.64
CA ILE A 53 -0.58 7.61 0.23
C ILE A 53 -0.94 8.96 -0.41
N GLU A 54 -1.81 9.74 0.23
CA GLU A 54 -2.22 11.05 -0.25
C GLU A 54 -1.01 12.01 -0.41
N ARG A 55 -0.09 12.00 0.55
CA ARG A 55 1.17 12.76 0.46
C ARG A 55 2.01 12.33 -0.74
N TYR A 56 2.10 11.03 -1.03
CA TYR A 56 2.86 10.56 -2.18
C TYR A 56 2.22 10.97 -3.51
N HIS A 57 0.90 10.86 -3.63
CA HIS A 57 0.15 11.37 -4.78
C HIS A 57 0.37 12.87 -4.97
N LYS A 58 0.22 13.67 -3.90
CA LYS A 58 0.47 15.13 -3.92
C LYS A 58 1.90 15.49 -4.27
N SER A 59 2.88 14.71 -3.82
CA SER A 59 4.30 14.96 -4.12
C SER A 59 4.66 14.71 -5.59
N GLY A 60 3.89 13.87 -6.31
CA GLY A 60 4.06 13.62 -7.74
C GLY A 60 5.42 13.03 -8.18
N THR A 61 6.30 12.70 -7.24
CA THR A 61 7.68 12.22 -7.49
C THR A 61 7.84 10.72 -7.28
N CYS A 62 6.82 10.05 -6.74
CA CYS A 62 6.90 8.63 -6.45
C CYS A 62 6.40 7.81 -7.65
N VAL A 63 7.32 7.26 -8.45
CA VAL A 63 7.04 6.35 -9.58
C VAL A 63 6.16 5.13 -9.25
N LEU A 64 6.02 4.78 -7.97
CA LEU A 64 5.14 3.69 -7.54
C LEU A 64 3.66 4.10 -7.47
N PHE A 65 3.37 5.40 -7.33
CA PHE A 65 2.03 5.95 -7.34
C PHE A 65 1.85 6.67 -8.67
N ALA A 66 0.93 6.22 -9.51
CA ALA A 66 0.66 6.88 -10.78
C ALA A 66 0.21 8.32 -10.52
N LYS A 67 0.74 9.29 -11.28
CA LYS A 67 0.19 10.65 -11.27
C LYS A 67 -1.29 10.57 -11.67
N TRP A 68 -2.15 11.12 -10.83
CA TRP A 68 -3.55 11.41 -11.16
C TRP A 68 -3.63 12.44 -12.28
#